data_AF-A0AAJ0YD52-F1
#
_entry.id   AF-A0AAJ0YD52-F1
#
_cell.length_a   1.000
_cell.length_b   1.000
_cell.length_c   1.000
_cell.angle_alpha   90.00
_cell.angle_beta   90.00
_cell.angle_gamma   90.00
#
_symmetry.space_group_name_H-M   'P 1'
#
loop_
_entity.id
_entity.type
_entity.pdbx_description
1 polymer ?
#
loop_
_entity_poly.entity_id
_entity_poly.type
_entity_poly.pdbx_seq_one_letter_code
_entity_poly.pdbx_strand_id
1 'polypeptide(L)'
;MRYIIIFLSLILYGFNLMAYSEQTLVFIRHGEKPDNDSGQLSCQGLNRALALPNRLITQFGQPDALFAAAPKQNKLGNSLRSLQTLTPLAVKTSLPIHLNYHAKEIDPLRNKLLSEEYQNSVIFIAWEHDNLVKVVRDIMAQFGGDPKAIPKWESGDFDSIYILKIIKEADKKKVLFEQQHQQLNDVPKQCP
;
A
#
# COMPACT_ATOMS: atom_id res chain seq x y z
N MET A 1 30.91 29.75 60.34
CA MET A 1 30.71 29.61 58.89
C MET A 1 29.92 28.35 58.63
N ARG A 2 28.67 28.46 58.17
CA ARG A 2 27.75 27.33 57.95
C ARG A 2 27.27 27.44 56.51
N TYR A 3 27.85 26.63 55.62
CA TYR A 3 27.51 26.63 54.21
C TYR A 3 26.21 25.84 54.01
N ILE A 4 25.16 26.51 53.54
CA ILE A 4 23.91 25.89 53.12
C ILE A 4 24.10 25.50 51.65
N ILE A 5 24.19 24.19 51.37
CA ILE A 5 24.17 23.64 50.02
C ILE A 5 22.70 23.44 49.65
N ILE A 6 22.18 24.29 48.78
CA ILE A 6 20.83 24.12 48.20
C ILE A 6 20.96 23.12 47.05
N PHE A 7 20.48 21.89 47.26
CA PHE A 7 20.29 20.92 46.20
C PHE A 7 19.12 21.36 45.32
N LEU A 8 19.42 21.89 44.14
CA LEU A 8 18.42 22.19 43.12
C LEU A 8 17.95 20.85 42.52
N SER A 9 16.85 20.32 43.06
CA SER A 9 16.14 19.17 42.51
C SER A 9 15.53 19.55 41.15
N LEU A 10 16.20 19.19 40.07
CA LEU A 10 15.67 19.28 38.71
C LEU A 10 14.63 18.17 38.54
N ILE A 11 13.35 18.48 38.78
CA ILE A 11 12.25 17.55 38.48
C ILE A 11 12.11 17.50 36.96
N LEU A 12 12.72 16.48 36.34
CA LEU A 12 12.43 16.06 34.97
C LEU A 12 10.99 15.52 34.92
N TYR A 13 10.03 16.39 34.69
CA TYR A 13 8.72 15.97 34.21
C TYR A 13 8.91 15.37 32.81
N GLY A 14 9.05 14.05 32.76
CA GLY A 14 9.01 13.32 31.50
C GLY A 14 7.67 13.58 30.82
N PHE A 15 7.68 14.36 29.74
CA PHE A 15 6.57 14.38 28.80
C PHE A 15 6.45 12.97 28.23
N ASN A 16 5.48 12.20 28.70
CA ASN A 16 5.04 10.99 28.02
C ASN A 16 4.33 11.46 26.74
N LEU A 17 5.11 11.74 25.69
CA LEU A 17 4.58 11.80 24.34
C LEU A 17 4.02 10.42 24.06
N MET A 18 2.69 10.28 24.14
CA MET A 18 2.03 9.06 23.68
C MET A 18 2.42 8.86 22.22
N ALA A 19 3.14 7.78 21.94
CA ALA A 19 3.55 7.45 20.59
C ALA A 19 2.29 7.17 19.75
N TYR A 20 2.00 8.11 18.85
CA TYR A 20 0.95 7.98 17.86
C TYR A 20 1.58 7.68 16.50
N SER A 21 1.06 6.68 15.80
CA SER A 21 1.34 6.54 14.38
C SER A 21 0.12 6.16 13.56
N GLU A 22 0.04 6.72 12.35
CA GLU A 22 -0.97 6.40 11.35
C GLU A 22 -0.30 5.94 10.06
N GLN A 23 -0.60 4.71 9.63
CA GLN A 23 -0.15 4.16 8.35
C GLN A 23 -1.35 3.94 7.43
N THR A 24 -1.27 4.43 6.20
CA THR A 24 -2.28 4.19 5.15
C THR A 24 -1.70 3.28 4.07
N LEU A 25 -2.27 2.09 3.92
CA LEU A 25 -1.93 1.15 2.86
C LEU A 25 -3.03 1.17 1.80
N VAL A 26 -2.73 1.61 0.59
CA VAL A 26 -3.67 1.61 -0.55
C VAL A 26 -3.30 0.48 -1.50
N PHE A 27 -4.13 -0.54 -1.50
CA PHE A 27 -3.99 -1.71 -2.35
C PHE A 27 -4.77 -1.53 -3.65
N ILE A 28 -4.07 -1.75 -4.76
CA ILE A 28 -4.53 -1.54 -6.12
C ILE A 28 -4.33 -2.85 -6.87
N ARG A 29 -5.34 -3.33 -7.59
CA ARG A 29 -5.15 -4.42 -8.54
C ARG A 29 -4.35 -3.92 -9.73
N HIS A 30 -3.48 -4.75 -10.31
CA HIS A 30 -2.89 -4.43 -11.61
C HIS A 30 -3.97 -4.05 -12.64
N GLY A 31 -3.65 -3.15 -13.59
CA GLY A 31 -4.57 -2.72 -14.64
C GLY A 31 -5.02 -3.84 -15.59
N GLU A 32 -5.97 -3.51 -16.46
CA GLU A 32 -6.60 -4.43 -17.41
C GLU A 32 -5.55 -5.17 -18.26
N LYS A 33 -5.81 -6.44 -18.51
CA LYS A 33 -4.92 -7.34 -19.26
C LYS A 33 -5.60 -7.89 -20.51
N PRO A 34 -4.86 -8.16 -21.60
CA PRO A 34 -5.38 -8.98 -22.68
C PRO A 34 -5.62 -10.42 -22.21
N ASP A 35 -6.46 -11.14 -22.94
CA ASP A 35 -6.64 -12.58 -22.77
C ASP A 35 -5.54 -13.37 -23.50
N ASN A 36 -4.30 -13.22 -23.02
CA ASN A 36 -3.13 -13.94 -23.52
C ASN A 36 -2.02 -14.01 -22.46
N ASP A 37 -0.95 -14.74 -22.81
CA ASP A 37 0.20 -15.00 -21.94
C ASP A 37 1.34 -13.97 -22.09
N SER A 38 1.07 -12.78 -22.64
CA SER A 38 2.12 -11.75 -22.84
C SER A 38 2.72 -11.24 -21.53
N GLY A 39 2.00 -11.36 -20.42
CA GLY A 39 2.35 -10.74 -19.14
C GLY A 39 2.17 -9.22 -19.11
N GLN A 40 1.64 -8.62 -20.18
CA GLN A 40 1.50 -7.16 -20.35
C GLN A 40 0.13 -6.65 -19.89
N LEU A 41 0.05 -5.34 -19.65
CA LEU A 41 -1.22 -4.62 -19.64
C LEU A 41 -1.81 -4.57 -21.06
N SER A 42 -3.14 -4.43 -21.14
CA SER A 42 -3.82 -4.01 -22.35
C SER A 42 -3.65 -2.50 -22.54
N CYS A 43 -4.03 -1.96 -23.71
CA CYS A 43 -4.07 -0.51 -23.92
C CYS A 43 -4.96 0.21 -22.89
N GLN A 44 -6.11 -0.38 -22.53
CA GLN A 44 -6.96 0.15 -21.46
C GLN A 44 -6.23 0.18 -20.11
N GLY A 45 -5.51 -0.90 -19.77
CA GLY A 45 -4.72 -0.99 -18.55
C GLY A 45 -3.58 0.02 -18.50
N LEU A 46 -2.93 0.29 -19.64
CA LEU A 46 -1.92 1.34 -19.77
C LEU A 46 -2.55 2.73 -19.52
N ASN A 47 -3.69 3.03 -20.13
CA ASN A 47 -4.39 4.29 -19.91
C ASN A 47 -4.84 4.47 -18.46
N ARG A 48 -5.32 3.41 -17.81
CA ARG A 48 -5.58 3.40 -16.37
C ARG A 48 -4.32 3.74 -15.58
N ALA A 49 -3.21 3.06 -15.85
CA ALA A 49 -1.94 3.30 -15.18
C ALA A 49 -1.45 4.74 -15.33
N LEU A 50 -1.64 5.35 -16.52
CA LEU A 50 -1.28 6.75 -16.77
C LEU A 50 -2.17 7.75 -16.01
N ALA A 51 -3.42 7.40 -15.72
CA ALA A 51 -4.36 8.25 -14.98
C ALA A 51 -4.26 8.11 -13.45
N LEU A 52 -3.77 6.96 -12.96
CA LEU A 52 -3.62 6.67 -11.52
C LEU A 52 -2.87 7.75 -10.71
N PRO A 53 -1.76 8.35 -11.18
CA PRO A 53 -1.01 9.29 -10.35
C PRO A 53 -1.85 10.47 -9.88
N ASN A 54 -2.66 11.04 -10.77
CA ASN A 54 -3.54 12.15 -10.42
C ASN A 54 -4.63 11.72 -9.44
N ARG A 55 -5.21 10.52 -9.60
CA ARG A 55 -6.24 10.00 -8.68
C ARG A 55 -5.67 9.79 -7.27
N LEU A 56 -4.59 9.02 -7.18
CA LEU A 56 -4.03 8.60 -5.90
C LEU A 56 -3.40 9.77 -5.14
N ILE A 57 -2.64 10.63 -5.80
CA ILE A 57 -1.98 11.76 -5.13
C ILE A 57 -3.00 12.80 -4.66
N THR A 58 -4.04 13.08 -5.46
CA THR A 58 -5.09 14.03 -5.04
C THR A 58 -5.82 13.53 -3.80
N GLN A 59 -6.01 12.23 -3.69
CA GLN A 59 -6.81 11.64 -2.62
C GLN A 59 -6.02 11.34 -1.35
N PHE A 60 -4.81 10.81 -1.48
CA PHE A 60 -4.01 10.30 -0.35
C PHE A 60 -2.73 11.10 -0.10
N GLY A 61 -2.41 12.08 -0.96
CA GLY A 61 -1.16 12.84 -0.89
C GLY A 61 0.02 12.10 -1.56
N GLN A 62 1.23 12.61 -1.30
CA GLN A 62 2.44 11.96 -1.79
C GLN A 62 2.65 10.62 -1.05
N PRO A 63 2.91 9.52 -1.78
CA PRO A 63 3.29 8.26 -1.14
C PRO A 63 4.72 8.33 -0.60
N ASP A 64 4.98 7.59 0.46
CA ASP A 64 6.33 7.38 1.01
C ASP A 64 7.01 6.17 0.37
N ALA A 65 6.24 5.18 -0.10
CA ALA A 65 6.76 3.98 -0.75
C ALA A 65 5.79 3.37 -1.76
N LEU A 66 6.36 2.67 -2.74
CA LEU A 66 5.64 1.96 -3.80
C LEU A 66 6.05 0.48 -3.83
N PHE A 67 5.08 -0.43 -3.82
CA PHE A 67 5.31 -1.88 -3.88
C PHE A 67 4.56 -2.49 -5.06
N ALA A 68 5.22 -3.38 -5.80
CA ALA A 68 4.57 -4.14 -6.85
C ALA A 68 5.02 -5.60 -6.85
N ALA A 69 4.13 -6.50 -7.30
CA ALA A 69 4.50 -7.90 -7.49
C ALA A 69 5.63 -8.01 -8.51
N ALA A 70 6.75 -8.57 -8.06
CA ALA A 70 7.94 -8.74 -8.89
C ALA A 70 7.71 -9.82 -9.96
N PRO A 71 8.04 -9.56 -11.23
CA PRO A 71 8.06 -10.61 -12.24
C PRO A 71 9.17 -11.61 -11.93
N LYS A 72 8.99 -12.89 -12.28
CA LYS A 72 10.10 -13.86 -12.23
C LYS A 72 10.98 -13.68 -13.48
N GLN A 73 12.24 -13.35 -13.27
CA GLN A 73 13.20 -12.99 -14.33
C GLN A 73 13.40 -14.11 -15.37
N ASN A 74 13.35 -15.38 -14.96
CA ASN A 74 13.61 -16.53 -15.84
C ASN A 74 12.32 -17.20 -16.34
N LYS A 75 11.25 -16.43 -16.56
CA LYS A 75 9.99 -16.94 -17.09
C LYS A 75 9.39 -15.96 -18.11
N LEU A 76 9.41 -16.35 -19.38
CA LEU A 76 8.73 -15.60 -20.44
C LEU A 76 7.23 -15.49 -20.15
N GLY A 77 6.63 -14.35 -20.50
CA GLY A 77 5.20 -14.10 -20.30
C GLY A 77 4.80 -13.92 -18.83
N ASN A 78 5.76 -13.81 -17.90
CA ASN A 78 5.44 -13.48 -16.52
C ASN A 78 4.83 -12.08 -16.43
N SER A 79 3.90 -11.92 -15.49
CA SER A 79 3.15 -10.69 -15.32
C SER A 79 4.06 -9.54 -14.92
N LEU A 80 4.17 -8.54 -15.80
CA LEU A 80 4.76 -7.23 -15.52
C LEU A 80 3.70 -6.23 -15.03
N ARG A 81 2.43 -6.64 -15.04
CA ARG A 81 1.26 -5.78 -14.92
C ARG A 81 1.26 -4.94 -13.64
N SER A 82 1.62 -5.52 -12.50
CA SER A 82 1.71 -4.78 -11.23
C SER A 82 2.76 -3.67 -11.29
N LEU A 83 3.95 -3.98 -11.80
CA LEU A 83 5.02 -3.00 -12.01
C LEU A 83 4.54 -1.90 -12.97
N GLN A 84 3.99 -2.28 -14.12
CA GLN A 84 3.50 -1.32 -15.14
C GLN A 84 2.40 -0.41 -14.60
N THR A 85 1.53 -0.93 -13.74
CA THR A 85 0.43 -0.16 -13.13
C THR A 85 0.94 0.99 -12.27
N LEU A 86 2.02 0.78 -11.50
CA LEU A 86 2.62 1.84 -10.66
C LEU A 86 3.72 2.64 -11.36
N THR A 87 4.20 2.20 -12.53
CA THR A 87 5.34 2.86 -13.19
C THR A 87 5.09 4.35 -13.46
N PRO A 88 3.94 4.79 -14.00
CA PRO A 88 3.68 6.22 -14.21
C PRO A 88 3.68 7.03 -12.91
N LEU A 89 3.22 6.43 -11.80
CA LEU A 89 3.22 7.06 -10.48
C LEU A 89 4.64 7.19 -9.93
N ALA A 90 5.45 6.13 -10.04
CA ALA A 90 6.87 6.16 -9.67
C ALA A 90 7.64 7.23 -10.44
N VAL A 91 7.39 7.37 -11.76
CA VAL A 91 7.98 8.45 -12.56
C VAL A 91 7.53 9.82 -12.05
N LYS A 92 6.24 9.99 -11.75
CA LYS A 92 5.67 11.26 -11.28
C LYS A 92 6.23 11.69 -9.91
N THR A 93 6.45 10.74 -9.00
CA THR A 93 6.94 10.99 -7.64
C THR A 93 8.45 10.85 -7.49
N SER A 94 9.15 10.37 -8.53
CA SER A 94 10.58 10.02 -8.50
C SER A 94 10.94 9.01 -7.41
N LEU A 95 10.01 8.09 -7.07
CA LEU A 95 10.23 7.03 -6.09
C LEU A 95 10.61 5.71 -6.76
N PRO A 96 11.48 4.89 -6.13
CA PRO A 96 11.69 3.52 -6.57
C PRO A 96 10.44 2.65 -6.30
N ILE A 97 10.30 1.58 -7.07
CA ILE A 97 9.31 0.53 -6.81
C ILE A 97 10.02 -0.66 -6.16
N HIS A 98 9.58 -1.05 -4.98
CA HIS A 98 10.04 -2.27 -4.31
C HIS A 98 9.52 -3.50 -5.04
N LEU A 99 10.46 -4.30 -5.57
CA LEU A 99 10.21 -5.55 -6.34
C LEU A 99 10.84 -6.77 -5.66
N ASN A 100 10.83 -6.79 -4.32
CA ASN A 100 11.47 -7.84 -3.54
C ASN A 100 10.63 -9.13 -3.42
N TYR A 101 9.34 -9.08 -3.77
CA TYR A 101 8.37 -10.16 -3.52
C TYR A 101 7.57 -10.50 -4.78
N HIS A 102 7.43 -11.77 -5.08
CA HIS A 102 6.57 -12.29 -6.14
C HIS A 102 5.12 -12.43 -5.68
N ALA A 103 4.18 -12.54 -6.63
CA ALA A 103 2.73 -12.52 -6.39
C ALA A 103 2.21 -13.42 -5.24
N LYS A 104 2.85 -14.56 -4.96
CA LYS A 104 2.45 -15.52 -3.91
C LYS A 104 3.19 -15.34 -2.58
N GLU A 105 4.21 -14.48 -2.53
CA GLU A 105 5.03 -14.22 -1.35
C GLU A 105 4.37 -13.15 -0.47
N ILE A 106 3.14 -13.44 -0.05
CA ILE A 106 2.27 -12.50 0.68
C ILE A 106 2.71 -12.28 2.13
N ASP A 107 3.25 -13.30 2.80
CA ASP A 107 3.77 -13.20 4.16
C ASP A 107 4.97 -12.24 4.27
N PRO A 108 6.04 -12.37 3.48
CA PRO A 108 7.16 -11.44 3.55
C PRO A 108 6.78 -10.03 3.09
N LEU A 109 5.84 -9.88 2.14
CA LEU A 109 5.27 -8.58 1.79
C LEU A 109 4.56 -7.95 3.00
N ARG A 110 3.64 -8.66 3.65
CA ARG A 110 2.92 -8.18 4.84
C ARG A 110 3.90 -7.76 5.93
N ASN A 111 4.89 -8.60 6.24
CA ASN A 111 5.87 -8.31 7.28
C ASN A 111 6.67 -7.04 6.97
N LYS A 112 7.04 -6.83 5.70
CA LYS A 112 7.73 -5.60 5.27
C LYS A 112 6.82 -4.39 5.36
N LEU A 113 5.58 -4.46 4.89
CA LEU A 113 4.62 -3.35 4.99
C LEU A 113 4.38 -2.92 6.44
N LEU A 114 4.41 -3.85 7.39
CA LEU A 114 4.16 -3.59 8.80
C LEU A 114 5.42 -3.30 9.64
N SER A 115 6.59 -3.19 9.00
CA SER A 115 7.85 -2.94 9.69
C SER A 115 7.89 -1.54 10.33
N GLU A 116 8.86 -1.32 11.21
CA GLU A 116 9.01 -0.03 11.88
C GLU A 116 9.33 1.12 10.92
N GLU A 117 10.00 0.81 9.80
CA GLU A 117 10.36 1.75 8.73
C GLU A 117 9.15 2.47 8.13
N TYR A 118 7.99 1.80 8.11
CA TYR A 118 6.77 2.32 7.50
C TYR A 118 5.72 2.77 8.51
N GLN A 119 6.10 2.97 9.77
CA GLN A 119 5.26 3.73 10.69
C GLN A 119 5.12 5.16 10.16
N ASN A 120 3.91 5.74 10.23
CA ASN A 120 3.63 7.09 9.71
C ASN A 120 3.80 7.27 8.19
N SER A 121 3.35 6.29 7.40
CA SER A 121 3.51 6.30 5.95
C SER A 121 2.22 6.12 5.16
N VAL A 122 2.18 6.67 3.96
CA VAL A 122 1.23 6.36 2.89
C VAL A 122 1.95 5.47 1.87
N ILE A 123 1.45 4.24 1.67
CA ILE A 123 2.05 3.27 0.76
C ILE A 123 1.04 2.87 -0.29
N PHE A 124 1.47 2.86 -1.55
CA PHE A 124 0.68 2.31 -2.66
C PHE A 124 1.23 0.96 -3.11
N ILE A 125 0.34 -0.04 -3.20
CA ILE A 125 0.70 -1.44 -3.44
C ILE A 125 -0.10 -1.95 -4.65
N ALA A 126 0.59 -2.35 -5.73
CA ALA A 126 -0.05 -2.97 -6.89
C ALA A 126 0.15 -4.48 -6.93
N TRP A 127 -0.94 -5.24 -6.99
CA TRP A 127 -0.88 -6.70 -6.88
C TRP A 127 -1.94 -7.42 -7.72
N GLU A 128 -1.89 -8.75 -7.71
CA GLU A 128 -2.94 -9.61 -8.26
C GLU A 128 -4.08 -9.74 -7.24
N HIS A 129 -5.34 -9.67 -7.71
CA HIS A 129 -6.52 -9.49 -6.87
C HIS A 129 -6.72 -10.55 -5.77
N ASP A 130 -6.49 -11.83 -6.06
CA ASP A 130 -6.67 -12.89 -5.06
C ASP A 130 -5.63 -12.80 -3.93
N ASN A 131 -4.36 -12.60 -4.29
CA ASN A 131 -3.28 -12.51 -3.30
C ASN A 131 -3.32 -11.19 -2.52
N LEU A 132 -3.76 -10.10 -3.16
CA LEU A 132 -4.02 -8.82 -2.50
C LEU A 132 -5.01 -8.98 -1.35
N VAL A 133 -6.16 -9.60 -1.62
CA VAL A 133 -7.21 -9.82 -0.61
C VAL A 133 -6.69 -10.62 0.57
N LYS A 134 -5.82 -11.62 0.33
CA LYS A 134 -5.20 -12.39 1.42
C LYS A 134 -4.33 -11.50 2.32
N VAL A 135 -3.46 -10.66 1.75
CA VAL A 135 -2.64 -9.72 2.52
C VAL A 135 -3.52 -8.78 3.36
N VAL A 136 -4.56 -8.20 2.76
CA VAL A 136 -5.48 -7.28 3.45
C VAL A 136 -6.18 -7.99 4.62
N ARG A 137 -6.67 -9.22 4.41
CA ARG A 137 -7.31 -10.04 5.45
C ARG A 137 -6.35 -10.39 6.59
N ASP A 138 -5.12 -10.74 6.27
CA ASP A 138 -4.10 -11.07 7.27
C ASP A 138 -3.76 -9.85 8.14
N ILE A 139 -3.61 -8.68 7.52
CA ILE A 139 -3.38 -7.42 8.24
C ILE A 139 -4.59 -7.10 9.13
N MET A 140 -5.81 -7.23 8.61
CA MET A 140 -7.02 -7.03 9.41
C MET A 140 -7.03 -7.92 10.66
N ALA A 141 -6.77 -9.22 10.50
CA ALA A 141 -6.70 -10.17 11.61
C ALA A 141 -5.63 -9.78 12.64
N GLN A 142 -4.43 -9.43 12.17
CA GLN A 142 -3.28 -9.11 13.00
C GLN A 142 -3.50 -7.88 13.88
N PHE A 143 -4.35 -6.95 13.45
CA PHE A 143 -4.70 -5.74 14.18
C PHE A 143 -6.09 -5.81 14.85
N GLY A 144 -6.65 -7.02 14.99
CA GLY A 144 -7.88 -7.26 15.74
C GLY A 144 -9.18 -6.90 15.01
N GLY A 145 -9.12 -6.57 13.73
CA GLY A 145 -10.29 -6.40 12.87
C GLY A 145 -10.85 -7.74 12.37
N ASP A 146 -12.06 -7.73 11.82
CA ASP A 146 -12.68 -8.93 11.22
C ASP A 146 -12.23 -9.12 9.77
N PRO A 147 -11.49 -10.18 9.42
CA PRO A 147 -11.08 -10.46 8.05
C PRO A 147 -12.26 -10.75 7.11
N LYS A 148 -13.42 -11.17 7.64
CA LYS A 148 -14.62 -11.44 6.85
C LYS A 148 -15.28 -10.15 6.37
N ALA A 149 -14.99 -9.01 6.99
CA ALA A 149 -15.41 -7.70 6.52
C ALA A 149 -14.72 -7.28 5.21
N ILE A 150 -13.63 -7.97 4.83
CA ILE A 150 -12.92 -7.73 3.57
C ILE A 150 -13.58 -8.54 2.45
N PRO A 151 -14.28 -7.90 1.49
CA PRO A 151 -14.96 -8.62 0.44
C PRO A 151 -13.97 -9.30 -0.50
N LYS A 152 -14.45 -10.30 -1.21
CA LYS A 152 -13.71 -10.84 -2.36
C LYS A 152 -13.60 -9.73 -3.41
N TRP A 153 -12.43 -9.62 -4.03
CA TRP A 153 -12.23 -8.73 -5.17
C TRP A 153 -12.69 -9.46 -6.43
N GLU A 154 -13.65 -8.89 -7.18
CA GLU A 154 -14.18 -9.56 -8.36
C GLU A 154 -13.21 -9.51 -9.54
N SER A 155 -13.13 -10.61 -10.30
CA SER A 155 -12.11 -10.77 -11.35
C SER A 155 -12.25 -9.80 -12.52
N GLY A 156 -13.43 -9.20 -12.72
CA GLY A 156 -13.68 -8.13 -13.69
C GLY A 156 -13.44 -6.72 -13.15
N ASP A 157 -13.22 -6.56 -11.86
CA ASP A 157 -13.07 -5.26 -11.21
C ASP A 157 -11.61 -4.80 -11.22
N PHE A 158 -11.32 -3.79 -12.04
CA PHE A 158 -10.00 -3.13 -12.12
C PHE A 158 -10.00 -1.74 -11.48
N ASP A 159 -11.15 -1.31 -10.94
CA ASP A 159 -11.37 0.06 -10.49
C ASP A 159 -11.37 0.19 -8.97
N SER A 160 -11.75 -0.87 -8.25
CA SER A 160 -11.68 -0.87 -6.81
C SER A 160 -10.26 -0.57 -6.31
N ILE A 161 -10.19 0.00 -5.12
CA ILE A 161 -9.01 0.07 -4.26
C ILE A 161 -9.43 -0.32 -2.85
N TYR A 162 -8.55 -1.06 -2.17
CA TYR A 162 -8.74 -1.41 -0.76
C TYR A 162 -7.78 -0.56 0.06
N ILE A 163 -8.31 0.12 1.07
CA ILE A 163 -7.53 1.01 1.93
C ILE A 163 -7.54 0.42 3.33
N LEU A 164 -6.35 0.24 3.90
CA LEU A 164 -6.19 -0.03 5.32
C LEU A 164 -5.56 1.18 5.99
N LYS A 165 -6.22 1.70 7.03
CA LYS A 165 -5.63 2.67 7.94
C LYS A 165 -5.31 2.00 9.28
N ILE A 166 -4.04 1.94 9.62
CA ILE A 166 -3.54 1.34 10.84
C ILE A 166 -3.13 2.47 11.78
N ILE A 167 -3.78 2.54 12.93
CA ILE A 167 -3.53 3.55 13.96
C ILE A 167 -2.97 2.84 15.19
N LYS A 168 -1.82 3.31 15.68
CA LYS A 168 -1.20 2.85 16.92
C LYS A 168 -1.11 4.04 17.86
N GLU A 169 -1.68 3.91 19.05
CA GLU A 169 -1.68 4.96 20.08
C GLU A 169 -1.37 4.31 21.43
N ALA A 170 -0.16 4.52 21.95
CA ALA A 170 0.35 3.81 23.12
C ALA A 170 0.15 2.28 22.98
N ASP A 171 -0.58 1.64 23.89
CA ASP A 171 -0.85 0.20 23.86
C ASP A 171 -2.03 -0.22 22.97
N LYS A 172 -2.73 0.76 22.38
CA LYS A 172 -3.90 0.50 21.53
C LYS A 172 -3.48 0.44 20.06
N LYS A 173 -4.06 -0.54 19.36
CA LYS A 173 -3.92 -0.68 17.92
C LYS A 173 -5.31 -0.79 17.31
N LYS A 174 -5.51 -0.11 16.19
CA LYS A 174 -6.77 -0.12 15.45
C LYS A 174 -6.46 -0.25 13.96
N VAL A 175 -7.27 -1.02 13.26
CA VAL A 175 -7.27 -1.07 11.80
C VAL A 175 -8.65 -0.70 11.28
N LEU A 176 -8.69 0.12 10.25
CA LEU A 176 -9.88 0.51 9.51
C LEU A 176 -9.74 0.02 8.08
N PHE A 177 -10.83 -0.50 7.53
CA PHE A 177 -10.91 -0.88 6.12
C PHE A 177 -11.91 0.03 5.40
N GLU A 178 -11.54 0.43 4.18
CA GLU A 178 -12.44 1.09 3.24
C GLU A 178 -12.22 0.52 1.84
N GLN A 179 -13.32 0.32 1.09
CA GLN A 179 -13.27 0.05 -0.34
C GLN A 179 -13.76 1.29 -1.08
N GLN A 180 -12.95 1.75 -2.03
CA GLN A 180 -13.26 2.89 -2.90
C GLN A 180 -12.99 2.51 -4.35
N HIS A 181 -13.20 3.47 -5.26
CA HIS A 181 -13.08 3.30 -6.70
C HIS A 181 -12.21 4.39 -7.30
N GLN A 182 -11.33 4.02 -8.23
CA GLN A 182 -10.45 4.96 -8.95
C GLN A 182 -11.22 5.87 -9.90
N GLN A 183 -12.45 5.48 -10.28
CA GLN A 183 -13.28 6.19 -11.26
C GLN A 183 -12.58 6.25 -12.63
N LEU A 184 -12.09 5.10 -13.10
CA LEU A 184 -11.32 4.92 -14.34
C LEU A 184 -11.85 3.78 -15.22
N ASN A 185 -13.06 3.27 -14.99
CA ASN A 185 -13.67 2.24 -15.84
C ASN A 185 -13.84 2.66 -17.31
N ASP A 186 -13.99 3.96 -17.57
CA ASP A 186 -14.25 4.50 -18.90
C ASP A 186 -12.99 4.96 -19.64
N VAL A 187 -11.79 4.60 -19.16
CA VAL A 187 -10.55 4.94 -19.89
C VAL A 187 -10.51 4.27 -21.27
N PRO A 188 -9.93 4.92 -22.30
CA PRO A 188 -9.97 4.40 -23.68
C PRO A 188 -9.34 3.01 -23.82
N LYS A 189 -9.83 2.23 -24.78
CA LYS A 189 -9.29 0.90 -25.11
C LYS A 189 -8.15 0.94 -26.12
N GLN A 190 -7.90 2.07 -26.76
CA GLN A 190 -6.77 2.31 -27.66
C GLN A 190 -5.60 2.90 -26.87
N CYS A 191 -4.37 2.55 -27.25
CA CYS A 191 -3.18 3.09 -26.60
C CYS A 191 -3.01 4.59 -26.94
N PRO A 192 -2.31 5.37 -26.08
CA PRO A 192 -1.99 6.78 -26.33
C PRO A 192 -1.20 7.02 -27.62
#